data_AF-A0A1U7ISF7-F1
#
_entry.id   AF-A0A1U7ISF7-F1
#
_cell.length_a   1.000
_cell.length_b   1.000
_cell.length_c   1.000
_cell.angle_alpha   90.00
_cell.angle_beta   90.00
_cell.angle_gamma   90.00
#
_symmetry.space_group_name_H-M   'P 1'
#
loop_
_entity.id
_entity.type
_entity.pdbx_description
1 polymer ?
#
loop_
_entity_poly.entity_id
_entity_poly.type
_entity_poly.pdbx_seq_one_letter_code
_entity_poly.pdbx_strand_id
1 'polypeptide(L)'
;MAYWIKFSYDRREYIVDLDRITGFVYEPNARITFWLPNSAYPIVINPQAHPELHRNVLTYIQHVTEIAFEEYWVNIDYENKQFLINLKKIGAFSCEQNGRITFWLSDSTVPIVIHPVSNAEAYEKIQNYIKQFTGIVLP
;
A
#
# COMPACT_ATOMS: atom_id res chain seq x y z
N MET A 1 3.20 -7.26 14.96
CA MET A 1 3.85 -8.57 15.21
C MET A 1 4.40 -8.97 13.85
N ALA A 2 5.70 -9.19 13.71
CA ALA A 2 6.28 -9.36 12.38
C ALA A 2 5.66 -10.54 11.62
N TYR A 3 5.24 -10.31 10.37
CA TYR A 3 4.58 -11.31 9.52
C TYR A 3 5.57 -11.79 8.46
N TRP A 4 6.46 -12.71 8.87
CA TRP A 4 7.51 -13.24 8.00
C TRP A 4 6.99 -14.33 7.09
N ILE A 5 7.25 -14.19 5.78
CA ILE A 5 7.01 -15.22 4.77
C ILE A 5 8.31 -15.60 4.05
N LYS A 6 8.40 -16.86 3.64
CA LYS A 6 9.44 -17.36 2.73
C LYS A 6 8.79 -17.79 1.42
N PHE A 7 9.36 -17.41 0.29
CA PHE A 7 8.87 -17.82 -1.03
C PHE A 7 9.96 -17.86 -2.09
N SER A 8 9.72 -18.62 -3.15
CA SER A 8 10.56 -18.62 -4.36
C SER A 8 9.92 -17.74 -5.43
N TYR A 9 10.71 -16.84 -6.01
CA TYR A 9 10.29 -15.96 -7.11
C TYR A 9 11.50 -15.69 -8.03
N ASP A 10 11.33 -15.70 -9.34
CA ASP A 10 12.44 -15.49 -10.30
C ASP A 10 13.73 -16.28 -9.98
N ARG A 11 13.57 -17.57 -9.63
CA ARG A 11 14.66 -18.50 -9.26
C ARG A 11 15.49 -18.08 -8.04
N ARG A 12 14.97 -17.20 -7.20
CA ARG A 12 15.57 -16.78 -5.93
C ARG A 12 14.63 -17.08 -4.79
N GLU A 13 15.19 -17.35 -3.62
CA GLU A 13 14.44 -17.41 -2.37
C GLU A 13 14.42 -16.04 -1.72
N TYR A 14 13.24 -15.63 -1.25
CA TYR A 14 13.02 -14.39 -0.52
C TYR A 14 12.48 -14.70 0.86
N ILE A 15 12.91 -13.89 1.83
CA ILE A 15 12.37 -13.87 3.19
C ILE A 15 11.96 -12.42 3.45
N VAL A 16 10.66 -12.19 3.62
CA VAL A 16 10.08 -10.85 3.65
C VAL A 16 9.15 -10.74 4.85
N ASP A 17 9.28 -9.65 5.61
CA ASP A 17 8.31 -9.24 6.61
C ASP A 17 7.24 -8.37 5.95
N LEU A 18 6.00 -8.87 5.89
CA LEU A 18 4.90 -8.15 5.24
C LEU A 18 4.55 -6.84 5.98
N ASP A 19 4.86 -6.71 7.29
CA ASP A 19 4.70 -5.45 8.05
C ASP A 19 5.66 -4.33 7.59
N ARG A 20 6.65 -4.67 6.76
CA ARG A 20 7.59 -3.71 6.17
C ARG A 20 7.17 -3.23 4.79
N ILE A 21 6.13 -3.82 4.19
CA ILE A 21 5.64 -3.46 2.87
C ILE A 21 4.91 -2.11 2.94
N THR A 22 5.27 -1.19 2.03
CA THR A 22 4.64 0.13 1.95
C THR A 22 3.21 0.07 1.40
N GLY A 23 2.92 -0.85 0.49
CA GLY A 23 1.57 -1.07 0.00
C GLY A 23 1.45 -2.26 -0.95
N PHE A 24 0.19 -2.67 -1.16
CA PHE A 24 -0.21 -3.72 -2.09
C PHE A 24 -1.12 -3.12 -3.15
N VAL A 25 -0.97 -3.60 -4.38
CA VAL A 25 -1.84 -3.24 -5.51
C VAL A 25 -2.61 -4.47 -5.92
N TYR A 26 -3.93 -4.39 -5.86
CA TYR A 26 -4.85 -5.40 -6.34
C TYR A 26 -5.38 -5.01 -7.73
N GLU A 27 -5.24 -5.93 -8.68
CA GLU A 27 -5.70 -5.76 -10.05
C GLU A 27 -6.86 -6.71 -10.37
N PRO A 28 -7.73 -6.37 -11.35
CA PRO A 28 -8.99 -7.10 -11.62
C PRO A 28 -8.84 -8.60 -11.89
N ASN A 29 -7.68 -9.08 -12.31
CA ASN A 29 -7.37 -10.48 -12.57
C ASN A 29 -6.84 -11.24 -11.32
N ALA A 30 -7.16 -10.74 -10.12
CA ALA A 30 -6.64 -11.22 -8.84
C ALA A 30 -5.11 -11.18 -8.74
N ARG A 31 -4.44 -10.38 -9.59
CA ARG A 31 -3.00 -10.16 -9.49
C ARG A 31 -2.73 -9.19 -8.35
N ILE A 32 -1.76 -9.55 -7.51
CA ILE A 32 -1.27 -8.71 -6.42
C ILE A 32 0.14 -8.29 -6.77
N THR A 33 0.41 -6.99 -6.69
CA THR A 33 1.76 -6.45 -6.80
C THR A 33 2.15 -5.80 -5.49
N PHE A 34 3.36 -6.08 -5.01
CA PHE A 34 3.99 -5.35 -3.91
C PHE A 34 5.47 -5.19 -4.20
N TRP A 35 6.16 -4.34 -3.47
CA TRP A 35 7.59 -4.10 -3.70
C TRP A 35 8.41 -4.55 -2.50
N LEU A 36 9.57 -5.16 -2.77
CA LEU A 36 10.49 -5.52 -1.71
C LEU A 36 10.96 -4.25 -0.97
N PRO A 37 10.93 -4.25 0.38
CA PRO A 37 11.35 -3.10 1.16
C PRO A 37 12.78 -2.69 0.81
N ASN A 38 13.00 -1.38 0.64
CA ASN A 38 14.28 -0.75 0.30
C ASN A 38 14.85 -1.12 -1.08
N SER A 39 14.07 -1.78 -1.95
CA SER A 39 14.63 -2.37 -3.19
C SER A 39 13.94 -1.90 -4.48
N ALA A 40 12.80 -1.20 -4.40
CA ALA A 40 11.94 -0.87 -5.54
C ALA A 40 11.61 -2.05 -6.49
N TYR A 41 11.92 -3.28 -6.10
CA TYR A 41 11.81 -4.46 -6.93
C TYR A 41 10.40 -5.04 -6.75
N PRO A 42 9.58 -5.09 -7.82
CA PRO A 42 8.21 -5.55 -7.72
C PRO A 42 8.16 -7.08 -7.65
N ILE A 43 7.32 -7.59 -6.76
CA ILE A 43 6.86 -8.96 -6.71
C ILE A 43 5.41 -8.98 -7.21
N VAL A 44 5.21 -9.63 -8.35
CA VAL A 44 3.90 -9.72 -9.03
C VAL A 44 3.41 -11.16 -8.98
N ILE A 45 2.33 -11.40 -8.23
CA ILE A 45 1.82 -12.74 -7.95
C ILE A 45 0.37 -12.89 -8.40
N ASN A 46 -0.04 -14.12 -8.72
CA ASN A 46 -1.41 -14.44 -9.11
C ASN A 46 -1.76 -15.87 -8.63
N PRO A 47 -3.05 -16.21 -8.53
CA PRO A 47 -3.49 -17.50 -8.00
C PRO A 47 -2.99 -18.73 -8.78
N GLN A 48 -2.72 -18.59 -10.08
CA GLN A 48 -2.35 -19.72 -10.95
C GLN A 48 -0.86 -20.05 -10.86
N ALA A 49 -0.01 -19.02 -10.96
CA ALA A 49 1.46 -19.18 -10.96
C ALA A 49 2.03 -19.25 -9.55
N HIS A 50 1.37 -18.64 -8.56
CA HIS A 50 1.89 -18.48 -7.20
C HIS A 50 0.81 -18.77 -6.14
N PRO A 51 0.15 -19.93 -6.16
CA PRO A 51 -1.06 -20.17 -5.34
C PRO A 51 -0.81 -20.00 -3.83
N GLU A 52 0.28 -20.56 -3.30
CA GLU A 52 0.58 -20.48 -1.87
C GLU A 52 0.97 -19.08 -1.42
N LEU A 53 1.88 -18.43 -2.18
CA LEU A 53 2.32 -17.07 -1.91
C LEU A 53 1.15 -16.08 -2.03
N HIS A 54 0.32 -16.22 -3.06
CA HIS A 54 -0.89 -15.42 -3.26
C HIS A 54 -1.85 -15.55 -2.09
N ARG A 55 -2.13 -16.78 -1.65
CA ARG A 55 -2.98 -17.01 -0.48
C ARG A 55 -2.41 -16.38 0.78
N ASN A 56 -1.12 -16.56 1.06
CA ASN A 56 -0.48 -16.02 2.26
C ASN A 56 -0.53 -14.48 2.29
N VAL A 57 -0.24 -13.83 1.16
CA VAL A 57 -0.33 -12.37 1.04
C VAL A 57 -1.78 -11.89 1.16
N LEU A 58 -2.72 -12.59 0.55
CA LEU A 58 -4.15 -12.25 0.66
C LEU A 58 -4.65 -12.38 2.10
N THR A 59 -4.26 -13.44 2.82
CA THR A 59 -4.59 -13.60 4.24
C THR A 59 -4.00 -12.47 5.09
N TYR A 60 -2.77 -12.03 4.81
CA TYR A 60 -2.20 -10.86 5.48
C TYR A 60 -2.99 -9.59 5.19
N ILE A 61 -3.34 -9.35 3.93
CA ILE A 61 -4.14 -8.20 3.51
C ILE A 61 -5.48 -8.20 4.28
N GLN A 62 -6.20 -9.32 4.27
CA GLN A 62 -7.45 -9.48 5.02
C GLN A 62 -7.26 -9.20 6.52
N HIS A 63 -6.19 -9.73 7.11
CA HIS A 63 -5.87 -9.52 8.52
C HIS A 63 -5.66 -8.04 8.86
N VAL A 64 -4.93 -7.27 8.03
CA VAL A 64 -4.70 -5.84 8.28
C VAL A 64 -5.90 -4.96 7.96
N THR A 65 -6.88 -5.46 7.18
CA THR A 65 -8.13 -4.75 6.87
C THR A 65 -9.29 -5.10 7.80
N GLU A 66 -9.36 -6.31 8.36
CA GLU A 66 -10.47 -6.76 9.22
C GLU A 66 -10.26 -6.45 10.71
N ILE A 67 -9.00 -6.38 11.14
CA ILE A 67 -8.67 -5.96 12.51
C ILE A 67 -8.54 -4.44 12.49
N ALA A 68 -8.98 -3.77 13.57
CA ALA A 68 -8.85 -2.34 13.84
C ALA A 68 -7.40 -1.77 13.89
N PHE A 69 -6.47 -2.37 13.14
CA PHE A 69 -5.23 -1.74 12.67
C PHE A 69 -5.48 -0.67 11.60
N GLU A 70 -6.75 -0.31 11.38
CA GLU A 70 -7.24 0.62 10.37
C GLU A 70 -6.62 2.02 10.42
N GLU A 71 -6.06 2.52 11.53
CA GLU A 71 -5.70 3.95 11.61
C GLU A 71 -4.77 4.41 10.48
N TYR A 72 -3.86 3.55 10.02
CA TYR A 72 -2.81 3.94 9.07
C TYR A 72 -2.82 3.14 7.75
N TRP A 73 -3.71 2.16 7.59
CA TRP A 73 -3.92 1.50 6.29
C TRP A 73 -5.05 2.18 5.52
N VAL A 74 -4.79 2.61 4.29
CA VAL A 74 -5.78 3.28 3.45
C VAL A 74 -6.00 2.54 2.14
N ASN A 75 -7.26 2.36 1.76
CA ASN A 75 -7.66 1.85 0.45
C ASN A 75 -7.86 3.02 -0.52
N ILE A 76 -7.28 2.95 -1.70
CA ILE A 76 -7.36 4.00 -2.72
C ILE A 76 -7.64 3.36 -4.08
N ASP A 77 -8.69 3.83 -4.76
CA ASP A 77 -8.93 3.47 -6.13
C ASP A 77 -8.16 4.43 -7.05
N TYR A 78 -7.24 3.88 -7.84
CA TYR A 78 -6.35 4.65 -8.70
C TYR A 78 -6.00 3.86 -9.97
N GLU A 79 -6.18 4.49 -11.15
CA GLU A 79 -5.89 3.88 -12.46
C GLU A 79 -6.52 2.49 -12.69
N ASN A 80 -7.79 2.30 -12.28
CA ASN A 80 -8.51 1.00 -12.33
C ASN A 80 -7.86 -0.12 -11.50
N LYS A 81 -7.07 0.24 -10.49
CA LYS A 81 -6.49 -0.66 -9.51
C LYS A 81 -6.88 -0.21 -8.11
N GLN A 82 -6.87 -1.15 -7.19
CA GLN A 82 -7.08 -0.87 -5.78
C GLN A 82 -5.73 -0.92 -5.07
N PHE A 83 -5.37 0.15 -4.40
CA PHE A 83 -4.15 0.24 -3.61
C PHE A 83 -4.49 0.16 -2.12
N LEU A 84 -3.83 -0.74 -1.40
CA LEU A 84 -3.82 -0.77 0.06
C LEU A 84 -2.46 -0.26 0.55
N ILE A 85 -2.45 0.90 1.20
CA ILE A 85 -1.21 1.64 1.49
C ILE A 85 -1.05 1.85 3.00
N ASN A 86 0.16 1.65 3.51
CA ASN A 86 0.53 1.90 4.89
C ASN A 86 1.11 3.33 5.05
N LEU A 87 0.31 4.24 5.60
CA LEU A 87 0.69 5.64 5.82
C LEU A 87 1.91 5.82 6.74
N LYS A 88 2.19 4.88 7.65
CA LYS A 88 3.41 4.90 8.49
C LYS A 88 4.70 4.71 7.71
N LYS A 89 4.61 4.21 6.48
CA LYS A 89 5.76 4.00 5.60
C LYS A 89 5.95 5.14 4.61
N ILE A 90 5.04 6.10 4.57
CA ILE A 90 5.13 7.26 3.68
C ILE A 90 5.98 8.34 4.33
N GLY A 91 7.07 8.71 3.65
CA GLY A 91 8.03 9.70 4.16
C GLY A 91 7.71 11.14 3.78
N ALA A 92 6.88 11.37 2.75
CA ALA A 92 6.61 12.71 2.25
C ALA A 92 5.21 12.80 1.62
N PHE A 93 4.58 13.96 1.81
CA PHE A 93 3.34 14.37 1.18
C PHE A 93 3.55 15.76 0.55
N SER A 94 2.94 16.00 -0.59
CA SER A 94 2.80 17.35 -1.16
C SER A 94 1.33 17.64 -1.39
N CYS A 95 0.91 18.89 -1.18
CA CYS A 95 -0.44 19.34 -1.44
C CYS A 95 -0.43 20.53 -2.41
N GLU A 96 -1.21 20.43 -3.49
CA GLU A 96 -1.43 21.52 -4.45
C GLU A 96 -2.56 22.46 -3.97
N GLN A 97 -2.60 23.69 -4.49
CA GLN A 97 -3.64 24.68 -4.14
C GLN A 97 -5.07 24.23 -4.46
N ASN A 98 -5.23 23.29 -5.38
CA ASN A 98 -6.52 22.69 -5.73
C ASN A 98 -6.95 21.55 -4.79
N GLY A 99 -6.19 21.30 -3.71
CA GLY A 99 -6.45 20.23 -2.76
C GLY A 99 -5.98 18.85 -3.22
N ARG A 100 -5.18 18.71 -4.29
CA ARG A 100 -4.59 17.41 -4.63
C ARG A 100 -3.49 17.06 -3.65
N ILE A 101 -3.54 15.85 -3.10
CA ILE A 101 -2.46 15.30 -2.29
C ILE A 101 -1.70 14.29 -3.13
N THR A 102 -0.38 14.45 -3.18
CA THR A 102 0.54 13.49 -3.79
C THR A 102 1.47 12.93 -2.74
N PHE A 103 1.74 11.64 -2.81
CA PHE A 103 2.74 10.97 -1.99
C PHE A 103 3.38 9.81 -2.76
N TRP A 104 4.52 9.34 -2.27
CA TRP A 104 5.33 8.33 -2.95
C TRP A 104 5.43 7.08 -2.09
N LEU A 105 5.21 5.92 -2.70
CA LEU A 105 5.50 4.67 -2.03
C LEU A 105 7.03 4.56 -1.92
N SER A 106 7.56 4.40 -0.72
CA SER A 106 9.01 4.34 -0.46
C SER A 106 9.74 3.29 -1.31
N ASP A 107 9.01 2.26 -1.72
CA ASP A 107 9.51 1.15 -2.52
C ASP A 107 8.96 1.18 -3.96
N SER A 108 8.42 2.30 -4.44
CA SER A 108 8.01 2.44 -5.84
C SER A 108 8.39 3.82 -6.39
N THR A 109 8.61 3.91 -7.70
CA THR A 109 8.83 5.20 -8.37
C THR A 109 7.53 5.90 -8.74
N VAL A 110 6.37 5.34 -8.36
CA VAL A 110 5.06 5.79 -8.80
C VAL A 110 4.47 6.73 -7.74
N PRO A 111 4.23 8.01 -8.07
CA PRO A 111 3.46 8.89 -7.20
C PRO A 111 1.99 8.46 -7.19
N ILE A 112 1.38 8.46 -6.01
CA ILE A 112 -0.07 8.32 -5.86
C ILE A 112 -0.65 9.71 -5.69
N VAL A 113 -1.54 10.09 -6.60
CA VAL A 113 -2.22 11.40 -6.59
C VAL A 113 -3.69 11.17 -6.29
N ILE A 114 -4.17 11.79 -5.21
CA ILE A 114 -5.57 11.70 -4.81
C ILE A 114 -6.24 13.08 -4.82
N HIS A 115 -7.52 13.06 -5.15
CA HIS A 115 -8.38 14.24 -5.18
C HIS A 115 -9.57 14.04 -4.22
N PRO A 116 -10.02 15.09 -3.51
CA PRO A 116 -11.10 14.99 -2.53
C PRO A 116 -12.41 14.43 -3.11
N VAL A 117 -12.67 14.62 -4.41
CA VAL A 117 -13.90 14.14 -5.07
C VAL A 117 -13.82 12.66 -5.47
N SER A 118 -12.67 12.19 -5.93
CA SER A 118 -12.54 10.82 -6.46
C SER A 118 -12.28 9.78 -5.38
N ASN A 119 -11.70 10.19 -4.26
CA ASN A 119 -11.21 9.33 -3.19
C ASN A 119 -11.55 9.92 -1.82
N ALA A 120 -12.79 10.39 -1.62
CA ALA A 120 -13.17 11.22 -0.47
C ALA A 120 -12.79 10.62 0.89
N GLU A 121 -13.12 9.35 1.12
CA GLU A 121 -12.81 8.65 2.36
C GLU A 121 -11.31 8.51 2.60
N ALA A 122 -10.57 8.05 1.58
CA ALA A 122 -9.11 7.93 1.65
C ALA A 122 -8.43 9.29 1.84
N TYR A 123 -8.95 10.32 1.18
CA TYR A 123 -8.48 11.69 1.26
C TYR A 123 -8.62 12.24 2.68
N GLU A 124 -9.81 12.12 3.27
CA GLU A 124 -10.06 12.52 4.65
C GLU A 124 -9.16 11.76 5.62
N LYS A 125 -9.01 10.44 5.44
CA LYS A 125 -8.13 9.61 6.26
C LYS A 125 -6.67 10.07 6.20
N ILE A 126 -6.17 10.40 5.01
CA ILE A 126 -4.81 10.91 4.81
C ILE A 126 -4.63 12.29 5.44
N GLN A 127 -5.60 13.19 5.28
CA GLN A 127 -5.57 14.50 5.96
C GLN A 127 -5.55 14.36 7.49
N ASN A 128 -6.39 13.48 8.03
CA ASN A 128 -6.44 13.20 9.46
C ASN A 128 -5.12 12.61 9.95
N TYR A 129 -4.53 11.66 9.22
CA TYR A 129 -3.21 11.10 9.53
C TYR A 129 -2.12 12.18 9.54
N ILE A 130 -2.04 13.02 8.49
CA ILE A 130 -1.05 14.11 8.42
C ILE A 130 -1.21 15.04 9.61
N LYS A 131 -2.44 15.48 9.91
CA LYS A 131 -2.73 16.36 11.05
C LYS A 131 -2.35 15.71 12.38
N GLN A 132 -2.70 14.45 12.59
CA GLN A 132 -2.41 13.72 13.82
C GLN A 132 -0.91 13.56 14.08
N PHE A 133 -0.12 13.27 13.04
CA PHE A 133 1.31 12.97 13.19
C PHE A 133 2.25 14.16 13.00
N THR A 134 1.82 15.20 12.28
CA THR A 134 2.66 16.39 11.99
C THR A 134 2.13 17.68 12.62
N GLY A 135 0.85 17.71 13.03
CA GLY A 135 0.17 18.94 13.45
C GLY A 135 -0.20 19.89 12.30
N ILE A 136 0.17 19.57 11.05
CA ILE A 136 -0.07 20.41 9.88
C ILE A 136 -1.47 20.13 9.34
N VAL A 137 -2.24 21.19 9.08
CA VAL A 137 -3.53 21.12 8.40
C VAL A 137 -3.31 21.50 6.93
N LEU A 138 -3.69 20.61 6.03
CA LEU A 138 -3.63 20.88 4.59
C LEU A 138 -4.79 21.79 4.16
N PRO A 139 -4.63 22.56 3.07
CA PRO A 139 -5.68 23.42 2.50
C PRO A 139 -7.00 22.69 2.20
#